data_AF-A0A623KNI1-F1
#
_entry.id   AF-A0A623KNI1-F1
#
_cell.length_a   1.000
_cell.length_b   1.000
_cell.length_c   1.000
_cell.angle_alpha   90.00
_cell.angle_beta   90.00
_cell.angle_gamma   90.00
#
_symmetry.space_group_name_H-M   'P 1'
#
loop_
_entity.id
_entity.type
_entity.pdbx_description
1 polymer ?
#
loop_
_entity_poly.entity_id
_entity_poly.type
_entity_poly.pdbx_seq_one_letter_code
_entity_poly.pdbx_strand_id
1 'polypeptide(L)' 'MKRLCYFVNSDWYFDLHWTERAIAARDAGYEIHIISHFIGEEIIKKFKTLGFICH' A
#
# COMPACT_ATOMS: atom_id res chain seq x y z
N MET A 1 18.10 2.09 -0.86
CA MET A 1 16.79 1.85 -0.22
C MET A 1 16.09 0.74 -1.01
N LYS A 2 15.55 -0.29 -0.35
CA LYS A 2 14.85 -1.38 -1.05
C LYS A 2 13.40 -0.94 -1.27
N ARG A 3 12.86 -1.14 -2.47
CA ARG A 3 11.48 -0.77 -2.83
C ARG A 3 10.66 -2.01 -3.09
N LEU A 4 9.43 -2.03 -2.61
CA LEU A 4 8.44 -3.05 -2.94
C LEU A 4 7.21 -2.35 -3.52
N CYS A 5 6.92 -2.66 -4.79
CA CYS A 5 5.80 -2.07 -5.51
C CYS A 5 4.71 -3.10 -5.71
N TYR A 6 3.50 -2.76 -5.29
CA TYR A 6 2.29 -3.52 -5.57
C TYR A 6 1.53 -2.83 -6.70
N PHE A 7 1.34 -3.56 -7.80
CA PHE A 7 0.46 -3.14 -8.88
C PHE A 7 -0.82 -3.96 -8.81
N VAL A 8 -1.92 -3.30 -8.49
CA VAL A 8 -3.20 -3.94 -8.17
C VAL A 8 -4.35 -3.23 -8.85
N ASN A 9 -5.37 -4.00 -9.25
CA ASN A 9 -6.50 -3.45 -10.01
C ASN A 9 -7.42 -2.56 -9.16
N SER A 10 -7.52 -2.85 -7.85
CA SER A 10 -8.43 -2.14 -6.95
C SER A 10 -7.84 -2.03 -5.56
N ASP A 11 -8.03 -0.86 -4.96
CA ASP A 11 -7.51 -0.46 -3.66
C ASP A 11 -8.08 -1.30 -2.50
N TRP A 12 -9.38 -1.59 -2.52
CA TRP A 12 -10.06 -2.40 -1.50
C TRP A 12 -9.55 -3.84 -1.45
N TYR A 13 -9.20 -4.44 -2.60
CA TYR A 13 -8.69 -5.81 -2.65
C TYR A 13 -7.31 -5.89 -1.99
N PHE A 14 -6.49 -4.88 -2.24
CA PHE A 14 -5.21 -4.75 -1.56
C PHE A 14 -5.41 -4.56 -0.06
N ASP A 15 -6.34 -3.68 0.33
CA ASP A 15 -6.60 -3.40 1.75
C ASP A 15 -7.01 -4.67 2.52
N LEU A 16 -7.86 -5.49 1.90
CA LEU A 16 -8.40 -6.70 2.50
C LEU A 16 -7.37 -7.83 2.67
N HIS A 17 -6.40 -7.96 1.75
CA HIS A 17 -5.55 -9.16 1.68
C HIS A 17 -4.04 -8.92 1.87
N TRP A 18 -3.56 -7.70 1.60
CA TRP A 18 -2.13 -7.45 1.44
C TRP A 18 -1.57 -6.40 2.40
N THR A 19 -2.42 -5.61 3.08
CA THR A 19 -2.00 -4.58 4.03
C THR A 19 -1.00 -5.09 5.07
N GLU A 20 -1.30 -6.19 5.76
CA GLU A 20 -0.39 -6.74 6.79
C GLU A 20 0.98 -7.15 6.23
N ARG A 21 1.01 -7.67 4.99
CA ARG A 21 2.27 -8.04 4.32
C ARG A 21 3.08 -6.80 3.95
N ALA A 22 2.41 -5.75 3.49
CA ALA A 22 3.02 -4.47 3.18
C ALA A 22 3.57 -3.78 4.44
N ILE A 23 2.86 -3.88 5.56
CA ILE A 23 3.32 -3.42 6.89
C ILE A 23 4.58 -4.18 7.29
N ALA A 24 4.57 -5.52 7.23
CA ALA A 24 5.74 -6.32 7.59
C ALA A 24 6.96 -6.01 6.69
N ALA A 25 6.75 -5.78 5.39
CA ALA A 25 7.82 -5.38 4.48
C ALA A 25 8.33 -3.97 4.82
N ARG A 26 7.45 -3.01 5.12
CA ARG A 26 7.85 -1.68 5.59
C ARG A 26 8.72 -1.77 6.84
N ASP A 27 8.32 -2.59 7.81
CA ASP A 27 9.03 -2.77 9.07
C ASP A 27 10.38 -3.49 8.88
N ALA A 28 10.51 -4.29 7.82
CA ALA A 28 11.78 -4.86 7.36
C ALA A 28 12.67 -3.87 6.58
N GLY A 29 12.27 -2.59 6.47
CA GLY A 29 13.04 -1.51 5.86
C GLY A 29 12.80 -1.29 4.36
N TYR A 30 11.67 -1.77 3.82
CA TYR A 30 11.27 -1.49 2.44
C TYR A 30 10.43 -0.21 2.35
N GLU A 31 10.66 0.55 1.29
CA GLU A 31 9.75 1.61 0.86
C GLU A 31 8.61 0.97 0.04
N ILE A 32 7.38 1.14 0.52
CA ILE A 32 6.20 0.50 -0.07
C ILE A 32 5.52 1.46 -1.04
N HIS A 33 5.32 1.00 -2.27
CA HIS A 33 4.52 1.69 -3.28
C HIS A 33 3.30 0.86 -3.63
N ILE A 34 2.15 1.51 -3.76
CA ILE A 34 0.90 0.91 -4.20
C ILE A 34 0.43 1.71 -5.41
N ILE A 35 0.38 1.05 -6.57
CA ILE A 35 -0.16 1.58 -7.80
C ILE A 35 -1.52 0.91 -8.01
N SER A 36 -2.58 1.71 -7.99
CA SER A 36 -3.94 1.22 -8.16
C SER A 36 -4.84 2.33 -8.67
N HIS A 37 -5.97 1.96 -9.29
CA HIS A 37 -7.08 2.89 -9.37
C HIS A 37 -7.68 3.05 -7.97
N PHE A 38 -7.41 4.18 -7.32
CA PHE A 38 -7.98 4.52 -6.02
C PHE A 38 -9.33 5.18 -6.18
N ILE A 39 -10.37 4.59 -5.59
CA ILE A 39 -11.75 5.04 -5.74
C ILE A 39 -12.20 5.82 -4.50
N GLY A 40 -11.69 5.47 -3.31
CA GLY A 40 -12.10 6.07 -2.04
C GLY A 40 -11.00 6.83 -1.32
N GLU A 41 -11.32 8.02 -0.79
CA GLU A 41 -10.38 8.82 0.00
C GLU A 41 -9.94 8.12 1.30
N GLU A 42 -10.80 7.28 1.89
CA GLU A 42 -10.52 6.60 3.16
C GLU A 42 -9.34 5.63 3.04
N ILE A 43 -9.29 4.85 1.95
CA ILE A 43 -8.21 3.88 1.72
C ILE A 43 -6.89 4.59 1.47
N ILE A 44 -6.89 5.67 0.66
CA ILE A 44 -5.69 6.48 0.45
C ILE A 44 -5.18 7.07 1.77
N LYS A 45 -6.08 7.64 2.59
CA LYS A 45 -5.73 8.21 3.91
C LYS A 45 -5.15 7.13 4.84
N LYS A 46 -5.76 5.94 4.88
CA LYS A 46 -5.25 4.79 5.64
C LYS A 46 -3.84 4.41 5.19
N PHE A 47 -3.63 4.19 3.90
CA PHE A 47 -2.33 3.77 3.37
C PHE A 47 -1.23 4.81 3.56
N LYS A 48 -1.54 6.10 3.36
CA LYS A 48 -0.58 7.18 3.65
C LYS A 48 -0.24 7.26 5.14
N THR A 49 -1.21 7.06 6.03
CA THR A 49 -0.97 6.97 7.48
C THR A 49 -0.07 5.80 7.85
N LEU A 50 -0.17 4.68 7.12
CA LEU A 50 0.72 3.52 7.26
C LEU A 50 2.12 3.76 6.64
N GLY A 51 2.39 4.91 6.04
CA GLY A 51 3.67 5.24 5.41
C GLY A 51 3.84 4.65 4.01
N PHE A 52 2.75 4.23 3.36
CA PHE A 52 2.78 3.76 1.98
C PHE A 52 2.66 4.93 0.99
N ILE A 53 3.34 4.79 -0.14
CA ILE A 53 3.27 5.74 -1.26
C ILE A 53 2.21 5.25 -2.23
N CYS A 54 1.13 6.00 -2.40
CA CYS A 54 0.01 5.68 -3.30
C CYS A 54 0.16 6.46 -4.61
N HIS A 55 0.16 5.76 -5.75
CA HIS A 55 0.23 6.33 -7.11
C HIS A 55 -1.04 6.09 -7.90
#